data_AF-A0A9N9IJ15-F1
#
_entry.id   AF-A0A9N9IJ15-F1
#
_cell.length_a   1.000
_cell.length_b   1.000
_cell.length_c   1.000
_cell.angle_alpha   90.00
_cell.angle_beta   90.00
_cell.angle_gamma   90.00
#
_symmetry.space_group_name_H-M   'P 1'
#
loop_
_entity.id
_entity.type
_entity.pdbx_description
1 polymer ?
#
loop_
_entity_poly.entity_id
_entity_poly.type
_entity_poly.pdbx_seq_one_letter_code
_entity_poly.pdbx_strand_id
1 'polypeptide(L)'
;RKRDANAQTGGNSGIFPSRKRDANAQTGGNSGIFPSRKRDANAQTGGNSGIFPSKKRDANAQTGGNSGIFPSKKRDANAQTGGNSGIFPSKKRDANAQY
;
A
#
# COMPACT_ATOMS: atom_id res chain seq x y z
N ARG A 1 15.86 -16.02 -9.05
CA ARG A 1 14.45 -15.57 -8.86
C ARG A 1 14.36 -14.16 -9.44
N LYS A 2 13.62 -13.98 -10.54
CA LYS A 2 13.42 -12.67 -11.17
C LYS A 2 12.66 -11.76 -10.20
N ARG A 3 12.88 -10.45 -10.30
CA ARG A 3 12.14 -9.45 -9.52
C ARG A 3 11.34 -8.65 -10.53
N ASP A 4 10.03 -8.78 -10.52
CA ASP A 4 9.16 -8.11 -11.48
C ASP A 4 8.37 -7.02 -10.74
N ALA A 5 8.73 -5.77 -10.98
CA ALA A 5 8.11 -4.62 -10.32
C ALA A 5 7.60 -3.62 -11.37
N ASN A 6 6.33 -3.27 -11.28
CA ASN A 6 5.71 -2.21 -12.07
C ASN A 6 5.23 -1.07 -11.16
N ALA A 7 5.51 0.16 -11.57
CA ALA A 7 5.17 1.36 -10.83
C ALA A 7 4.68 2.44 -11.79
N GLN A 8 3.51 3.01 -11.52
CA GLN A 8 2.94 4.12 -12.29
C GLN A 8 2.51 5.26 -11.37
N THR A 9 2.87 6.48 -11.74
CA THR A 9 2.58 7.71 -10.99
C THR A 9 1.89 8.71 -11.92
N GLY A 10 0.86 9.40 -11.43
CA GLY A 10 0.21 10.51 -12.12
C GLY A 10 -0.15 11.66 -11.18
N GLY A 11 -0.22 12.89 -11.68
CA GLY A 11 -0.41 14.09 -10.83
C GLY A 11 0.78 14.34 -9.90
N ASN A 12 0.56 15.03 -8.78
CA ASN A 12 1.60 15.32 -7.78
C ASN A 12 1.79 14.15 -6.81
N SER A 13 2.16 12.98 -7.34
CA SER A 13 2.26 11.73 -6.58
C SER A 13 3.66 11.11 -6.57
N GLY A 14 3.89 10.16 -5.66
CA GLY A 14 5.17 9.47 -5.54
C GLY A 14 5.07 8.02 -5.09
N ILE A 15 5.94 7.16 -5.65
CA ILE A 15 6.20 5.81 -5.15
C ILE A 15 7.65 5.76 -4.69
N PHE A 16 7.86 5.44 -3.41
CA PHE A 16 9.20 5.24 -2.90
C PHE A 16 9.69 3.81 -3.16
N PRO A 17 10.93 3.64 -3.64
CA PRO A 17 11.48 2.33 -3.93
C PRO A 17 11.65 1.52 -2.64
N SER A 18 11.36 0.23 -2.70
CA SER A 18 11.63 -0.70 -1.60
C SER A 18 12.10 -2.05 -2.09
N ARG A 19 12.75 -2.82 -1.22
CA ARG A 19 13.22 -4.18 -1.55
C ARG A 19 12.02 -5.11 -1.66
N LYS A 20 11.43 -5.19 -2.85
CA LYS A 20 10.35 -6.14 -3.20
C LYS A 20 10.85 -7.20 -4.16
N ARG A 21 10.22 -8.37 -4.16
CA ARG A 21 10.43 -9.38 -5.20
C ARG A 21 9.48 -9.10 -6.35
N ASP A 22 8.18 -9.12 -6.09
CA ASP A 22 7.14 -8.89 -7.10
C ASP A 22 6.17 -7.81 -6.61
N ALA A 23 5.93 -6.78 -7.42
CA ALA A 23 5.11 -5.66 -6.96
C ALA A 23 4.47 -4.83 -8.06
N ASN A 24 3.19 -4.49 -7.87
CA ASN A 24 2.51 -3.45 -8.65
C ASN A 24 2.12 -2.29 -7.74
N ALA A 25 2.46 -1.07 -8.15
CA ALA A 25 2.07 0.13 -7.44
C ALA A 25 1.54 1.18 -8.43
N GLN A 26 0.38 1.76 -8.14
CA GLN A 26 -0.18 2.86 -8.92
C GLN A 26 -0.57 4.00 -7.98
N THR A 27 -0.27 5.22 -8.36
CA THR A 27 -0.55 6.39 -7.54
C THR A 27 -0.98 7.57 -8.41
N GLY A 28 -1.96 8.32 -7.92
CA GLY A 28 -2.58 9.44 -8.64
C GLY A 28 -2.99 10.58 -7.70
N GLY A 29 -3.02 11.83 -8.20
CA GLY A 29 -3.33 12.99 -7.36
C GLY A 29 -2.21 13.29 -6.35
N ASN A 30 -2.50 14.00 -5.26
CA ASN A 30 -1.50 14.40 -4.27
C ASN A 30 -1.20 13.26 -3.27
N SER A 31 -0.76 12.08 -3.76
CA SER A 31 -0.68 10.83 -2.98
C SER A 31 0.69 10.16 -2.95
N GLY A 32 0.87 9.21 -2.02
CA GLY A 32 2.14 8.50 -1.89
C GLY A 32 2.05 7.04 -1.44
N ILE A 33 2.89 6.19 -2.04
CA ILE A 33 3.10 4.79 -1.59
C ILE A 33 4.52 4.64 -1.07
N PHE A 34 4.64 4.23 0.20
CA PHE A 34 5.91 4.05 0.90
C PHE A 34 6.02 2.61 1.39
N PRO A 35 6.35 1.67 0.51
CA PRO A 35 6.43 0.29 0.90
C PRO A 35 7.71 0.03 1.69
N SER A 36 7.63 -0.77 2.75
CA SER A 36 8.80 -1.49 3.26
C SER A 36 9.01 -2.82 2.53
N ARG A 37 10.01 -3.62 2.96
CA ARG A 37 10.36 -4.92 2.37
C ARG A 37 9.14 -5.83 2.25
N LYS A 38 8.79 -6.26 1.03
CA LYS A 38 7.69 -7.19 0.75
C LYS A 38 8.10 -8.30 -0.21
N ARG A 39 7.37 -9.43 -0.20
CA ARG A 39 7.51 -10.46 -1.23
C ARG A 39 6.69 -10.07 -2.43
N ASP A 40 5.37 -10.05 -2.24
CA ASP A 40 4.37 -9.83 -3.28
C ASP A 40 3.42 -8.72 -2.80
N ALA A 41 3.17 -7.71 -3.63
CA ALA A 41 2.36 -6.56 -3.19
C ALA A 41 1.68 -5.80 -4.33
N ASN A 42 0.38 -5.56 -4.19
CA ASN A 42 -0.35 -4.59 -5.00
C ASN A 42 -0.79 -3.41 -4.13
N ALA A 43 -0.55 -2.18 -4.59
CA ALA A 43 -0.96 -0.98 -3.89
C ALA A 43 -1.47 0.08 -4.88
N GLN A 44 -2.63 0.68 -4.59
CA GLN A 44 -3.18 1.78 -5.38
C GLN A 44 -3.57 2.93 -4.46
N THR A 45 -3.22 4.16 -4.82
CA THR A 45 -3.53 5.34 -4.00
C THR A 45 -4.00 6.50 -4.88
N GLY A 46 -4.98 7.26 -4.42
CA GLY A 46 -5.59 8.36 -5.17
C GLY A 46 -6.10 9.48 -4.27
N GLY A 47 -6.21 10.72 -4.77
CA GLY A 47 -6.54 11.87 -3.93
C GLY A 47 -5.47 12.10 -2.85
N ASN A 48 -5.64 13.05 -1.93
CA ASN A 48 -4.58 13.45 -1.00
C ASN A 48 -4.27 12.35 0.08
N SER A 49 -3.73 11.19 -0.29
CA SER A 49 -3.75 9.94 0.49
C SER A 49 -2.42 9.17 0.51
N GLY A 50 -2.27 8.15 1.36
CA GLY A 50 -1.05 7.34 1.33
C GLY A 50 -1.06 5.95 1.97
N ILE A 51 -0.13 5.11 1.52
CA ILE A 51 0.01 3.71 1.96
C ILE A 51 1.42 3.45 2.51
N PHE A 52 1.52 3.07 3.79
CA PHE A 52 2.78 2.90 4.52
C PHE A 52 2.89 1.53 5.23
N PRO A 53 3.16 0.44 4.51
CA PRO A 53 3.25 -0.90 5.08
C PRO A 53 4.65 -1.19 5.65
N SER A 54 4.73 -1.82 6.83
CA SER A 54 5.98 -1.99 7.62
C SER A 54 6.76 -3.31 7.43
N LYS A 55 6.15 -4.37 6.87
CA LYS A 55 6.78 -5.58 6.25
C LYS A 55 5.68 -6.62 6.00
N LYS A 56 5.54 -7.16 4.78
CA LYS A 56 4.51 -8.18 4.49
C LYS A 56 5.00 -9.27 3.54
N ARG A 57 4.38 -10.47 3.62
CA ARG A 57 4.59 -11.52 2.60
C ARG A 57 3.80 -11.11 1.37
N ASP A 58 2.47 -11.08 1.53
CA ASP A 58 1.50 -10.83 0.47
C ASP A 58 0.53 -9.72 0.95
N ALA A 59 0.25 -8.75 0.09
CA ALA A 59 -0.53 -7.58 0.52
C ALA A 59 -1.22 -6.85 -0.63
N ASN A 60 -2.52 -6.59 -0.44
CA ASN A 60 -3.30 -5.67 -1.28
C ASN A 60 -3.74 -4.47 -0.44
N ALA A 61 -3.59 -3.26 -0.99
CA ALA A 61 -4.01 -2.04 -0.32
C ALA A 61 -4.52 -1.00 -1.34
N GLN A 62 -5.68 -0.41 -1.09
CA GLN A 62 -6.22 0.67 -1.91
C GLN A 62 -6.67 1.83 -1.03
N THR A 63 -6.30 3.07 -1.37
CA THR A 63 -6.70 4.24 -0.57
C THR A 63 -7.09 5.41 -1.47
N GLY A 64 -8.09 6.18 -1.06
CA GLY A 64 -8.63 7.31 -1.82
C GLY A 64 -9.03 8.48 -0.92
N GLY A 65 -8.74 9.72 -1.31
CA GLY A 65 -9.25 10.95 -0.67
C GLY A 65 -8.85 11.15 0.81
N ASN A 66 -7.92 12.07 1.12
CA ASN A 66 -7.47 12.41 2.49
C ASN A 66 -7.39 11.23 3.47
N SER A 67 -6.88 10.08 3.03
CA SER A 67 -6.94 8.84 3.79
C SER A 67 -5.60 8.11 3.83
N GLY A 68 -5.46 7.13 4.73
CA GLY A 68 -4.22 6.39 4.82
C GLY A 68 -4.28 4.99 5.41
N ILE A 69 -3.40 4.11 4.92
CA ILE A 69 -3.29 2.73 5.38
C ILE A 69 -1.89 2.48 5.95
N PHE A 70 -1.84 2.14 7.24
CA PHE A 70 -0.60 1.92 7.99
C PHE A 70 -0.59 0.53 8.65
N PRO A 71 -0.43 -0.55 7.88
CA PRO A 71 -0.47 -1.88 8.43
C PRO A 71 0.87 -2.28 9.06
N SER A 72 0.78 -2.80 10.28
CA SER A 72 1.89 -3.48 10.95
C SER A 72 2.22 -4.82 10.26
N LYS A 73 3.35 -5.44 10.61
CA LYS A 73 3.86 -6.72 10.06
C LYS A 73 2.75 -7.79 9.94
N LYS A 74 2.47 -8.29 8.73
CA LYS A 74 1.50 -9.37 8.47
C LYS A 74 1.98 -10.34 7.40
N ARG A 75 1.48 -11.57 7.44
CA ARG A 75 1.73 -12.55 6.38
C ARG A 75 0.90 -12.15 5.16
N ASP A 76 -0.42 -12.09 5.36
CA ASP A 76 -1.41 -11.80 4.32
C ASP A 76 -2.38 -10.73 4.81
N ALA A 77 -2.69 -9.73 3.97
CA ALA A 77 -3.57 -8.64 4.37
C ALA A 77 -4.19 -7.89 3.19
N ASN A 78 -5.47 -7.57 3.32
CA ASN A 78 -6.21 -6.68 2.44
C ASN A 78 -6.71 -5.46 3.22
N ALA A 79 -6.62 -4.27 2.63
CA ALA A 79 -7.11 -3.04 3.25
C ALA A 79 -7.60 -2.05 2.20
N GLN A 80 -8.78 -1.46 2.41
CA GLN A 80 -9.34 -0.42 1.55
C GLN A 80 -9.87 0.71 2.40
N THR A 81 -9.52 1.96 2.09
CA THR A 81 -10.01 3.12 2.86
C THR A 81 -10.30 4.30 1.94
N GLY A 82 -11.37 5.04 2.22
CA GLY A 82 -11.77 6.22 1.47
C GLY A 82 -12.17 7.39 2.38
N GLY A 83 -11.88 8.64 1.98
CA GLY A 83 -12.43 9.86 2.59
C GLY A 83 -12.05 10.09 4.06
N ASN A 84 -11.15 11.04 4.36
CA ASN A 84 -10.80 11.48 5.74
C ASN A 84 -10.66 10.31 6.77
N SER A 85 -10.18 9.15 6.35
CA SER A 85 -10.21 7.90 7.13
C SER A 85 -8.84 7.21 7.19
N GLY A 86 -8.67 6.30 8.16
CA GLY A 86 -7.39 5.61 8.32
C GLY A 86 -7.50 4.19 8.87
N ILE A 87 -6.69 3.28 8.33
CA ILE A 87 -6.63 1.88 8.77
C ILE A 87 -5.26 1.56 9.38
N PHE A 88 -5.29 1.18 10.67
CA PHE A 88 -4.10 0.84 11.47
C PHE A 88 -4.17 -0.58 12.04
N PRO A 89 -4.13 -1.63 11.21
CA PRO A 89 -4.33 -2.98 11.70
C PRO A 89 -3.04 -3.52 12.38
N SER A 90 -3.15 -3.91 13.64
CA SER A 90 -2.08 -4.56 14.42
C SER A 90 -1.88 -6.04 14.02
N LYS A 91 -0.72 -6.62 14.38
CA LYS A 91 -0.24 -7.96 13.97
C LYS A 91 -1.34 -9.02 14.08
N LYS A 92 -1.76 -9.55 12.92
CA LYS A 92 -2.58 -10.75 12.80
C LYS A 92 -2.01 -11.58 11.65
N ARG A 93 -2.16 -12.91 11.69
CA ARG A 93 -1.74 -13.78 10.59
C ARG A 93 -2.38 -13.32 9.28
N ASP A 94 -3.68 -13.04 9.36
CA ASP A 94 -4.55 -12.55 8.30
C ASP A 94 -5.40 -11.38 8.79
N ALA A 95 -5.66 -10.40 7.92
CA ALA A 95 -6.61 -9.33 8.22
C ALA A 95 -7.22 -8.73 6.96
N ASN A 96 -8.53 -8.49 7.02
CA ASN A 96 -9.28 -7.69 6.07
C ASN A 96 -9.86 -6.48 6.81
N ALA A 97 -9.75 -5.29 6.23
CA ALA A 97 -10.32 -4.07 6.78
C ALA A 97 -10.79 -3.15 5.65
N GLN A 98 -12.00 -2.60 5.78
CA GLN A 98 -12.61 -1.72 4.79
C GLN A 98 -13.32 -0.57 5.52
N TYR A 99 -13.04 0.67 5.10
CA TYR A 99 -13.62 1.90 5.67
C TYR A 99 -13.93 2.94 4.61
#